data_AF-A0A8H3GL89-F1
#
_entry.id   AF-A0A8H3GL89-F1
#
_cell.length_a   1.000
_cell.length_b   1.000
_cell.length_c   1.000
_cell.angle_alpha   90.00
_cell.angle_beta   90.00
_cell.angle_gamma   90.00
#
_symmetry.space_group_name_H-M   'P 1'
#
loop_
_entity.id
_entity.type
_entity.pdbx_description
1 polymer ?
#
loop_
_entity_poly.entity_id
_entity_poly.type
_entity_poly.pdbx_seq_one_letter_code
_entity_poly.pdbx_strand_id
1 'polypeptide(L)'
;MQASASDESNIYAGHPQLTPLEADVLWEYAKLARTLKTLVAKSREMSERSDDALLAKLRAAEMKMGLVHTLFKASVWAVLVKQEEEFNGEEGETTFQP
;
A
#
# COMPACT_ATOMS: atom_id res chain seq x y z
N MET A 1 14.62 23.32 -5.98
CA MET A 1 14.16 23.00 -7.35
C MET A 1 12.94 23.88 -7.60
N GLN A 2 13.16 24.98 -8.31
CA GLN A 2 12.21 26.10 -8.46
C GLN A 2 11.02 25.69 -9.33
N ALA A 3 9.80 25.85 -8.81
CA ALA A 3 8.63 25.99 -9.67
C ALA A 3 8.59 27.46 -10.09
N SER A 4 9.08 27.76 -11.30
CA SER A 4 8.86 29.04 -11.94
C SER A 4 7.35 29.17 -12.19
N ALA A 5 6.67 29.94 -11.35
CA ALA A 5 5.41 30.56 -11.72
C ALA A 5 5.75 31.56 -12.84
N SER A 6 5.77 31.06 -14.07
CA SER A 6 5.87 31.90 -15.24
C SER A 6 4.66 32.84 -15.23
N ASP A 7 4.93 34.14 -15.16
CA ASP A 7 4.01 35.19 -15.58
C ASP A 7 3.61 34.92 -17.03
N GLU A 8 2.65 34.02 -17.23
CA GLU A 8 1.99 33.82 -18.51
C GLU A 8 1.07 35.02 -18.70
N SER A 9 1.41 35.88 -19.66
CA SER A 9 0.59 37.00 -20.07
C SER A 9 -0.79 36.51 -20.52
N ASN A 10 -1.84 37.24 -20.14
CA ASN A 10 -3.20 36.90 -20.52
C ASN A 10 -3.34 36.94 -22.05
N ILE A 11 -3.46 35.76 -22.68
CA ILE A 11 -3.58 35.60 -24.13
C ILE A 11 -4.92 36.18 -24.66
N TYR A 12 -5.90 36.33 -23.78
CA TYR A 12 -7.20 36.92 -24.10
C TYR A 12 -7.23 38.45 -23.95
N ALA A 13 -6.16 39.06 -23.42
CA ALA A 13 -6.09 40.51 -23.27
C ALA A 13 -6.08 41.20 -24.64
N GLY A 14 -7.05 42.10 -24.87
CA GLY A 14 -7.18 42.86 -26.12
C GLY A 14 -7.96 42.16 -27.23
N HIS A 15 -8.62 41.04 -26.95
CA HIS A 15 -9.49 40.39 -27.93
C HIS A 15 -10.69 41.30 -28.26
N PRO A 16 -10.95 41.64 -29.55
CA PRO A 16 -11.92 42.69 -29.93
C PRO A 16 -13.39 42.34 -29.66
N GLN A 17 -13.67 41.08 -29.29
CA GLN A 17 -15.01 40.59 -28.96
C GLN A 17 -15.20 40.31 -27.46
N LEU A 18 -14.18 40.53 -26.64
CA LEU A 18 -14.23 40.29 -25.20
C LEU A 18 -14.09 41.60 -24.46
N THR A 19 -14.92 41.78 -23.43
CA THR A 19 -14.67 42.82 -22.44
C THR A 19 -13.41 42.48 -21.64
N PRO A 20 -12.73 43.48 -21.05
CA PRO A 20 -11.52 43.24 -20.23
C PRO A 20 -11.77 42.22 -19.11
N LEU A 21 -12.93 42.27 -18.46
CA LEU A 21 -13.31 41.33 -17.41
C LEU A 21 -13.47 39.90 -17.92
N GLU A 22 -14.13 39.71 -19.08
CA GLU A 22 -14.31 38.38 -19.67
C GLU A 22 -12.97 37.76 -20.05
N ALA A 23 -12.05 38.56 -20.59
CA ALA A 23 -10.69 38.10 -20.91
C ALA A 23 -9.93 37.62 -19.67
N ASP A 24 -10.03 38.35 -18.55
CA ASP A 24 -9.38 37.97 -17.29
C ASP A 24 -9.99 36.71 -16.69
N VAL A 25 -11.33 36.60 -16.69
CA VAL A 25 -12.02 35.41 -16.16
C VAL A 25 -11.67 34.17 -16.98
N LEU A 26 -11.67 34.24 -18.31
CA LEU A 26 -11.28 33.13 -19.17
C LEU A 26 -9.81 32.71 -18.95
N TRP A 27 -8.94 33.68 -18.67
CA TRP A 27 -7.55 33.42 -18.34
C TRP A 27 -7.39 32.63 -17.03
N GLU A 28 -8.12 33.04 -15.99
CA GLU A 28 -8.11 32.30 -14.72
C GLU A 28 -8.68 30.89 -14.86
N TYR A 29 -9.75 30.71 -15.64
CA TYR A 29 -10.27 29.38 -15.95
C TYR A 29 -9.28 28.52 -16.73
N ALA A 30 -8.53 29.09 -17.68
CA ALA A 30 -7.50 28.37 -18.42
C ALA A 30 -6.38 27.90 -17.48
N LYS A 31 -5.93 28.76 -16.57
CA LYS A 31 -4.93 28.41 -15.54
C LYS A 31 -5.45 27.33 -14.59
N LEU A 32 -6.69 27.46 -14.13
CA LEU A 32 -7.32 26.45 -13.27
C LEU A 32 -7.44 25.10 -14.00
N ALA A 33 -7.92 25.09 -15.24
CA ALA A 33 -8.08 23.87 -16.02
C ALA A 33 -6.73 23.17 -16.26
N ARG A 34 -5.65 23.92 -16.51
CA ARG A 34 -4.30 23.38 -16.64
C ARG A 34 -3.81 22.77 -15.33
N THR A 35 -4.04 23.46 -14.22
CA THR A 35 -3.67 22.97 -12.88
C THR A 35 -4.44 21.70 -12.54
N LEU A 36 -5.74 21.66 -12.83
CA LEU A 36 -6.59 20.50 -12.63
C LEU A 36 -6.15 19.31 -13.50
N LYS A 37 -5.82 19.53 -14.77
CA LYS A 37 -5.26 18.49 -15.66
C LYS A 37 -3.96 17.92 -15.09
N THR A 38 -3.08 18.78 -14.59
CA THR A 38 -1.82 18.36 -13.95
C THR A 38 -2.08 17.54 -12.70
N LEU A 39 -3.02 17.99 -11.85
CA LEU A 39 -3.42 17.28 -10.64
C LEU A 39 -3.99 15.90 -10.95
N VAL A 40 -4.90 15.81 -11.93
CA VAL A 40 -5.50 14.53 -12.35
C VAL A 40 -4.43 13.61 -12.92
N ALA A 41 -3.53 14.11 -13.78
CA ALA A 41 -2.43 13.32 -14.32
C ALA A 41 -1.52 12.78 -13.20
N LYS A 42 -1.20 13.62 -12.20
CA LYS A 42 -0.37 13.20 -11.07
C LYS A 42 -1.08 12.23 -10.14
N SER A 43 -2.37 12.46 -9.86
CA SER A 43 -3.21 11.53 -9.09
C SER A 43 -3.28 10.16 -9.76
N ARG A 44 -3.46 10.14 -11.08
CA ARG A 44 -3.46 8.91 -11.87
C ARG A 44 -2.11 8.22 -11.85
N GLU A 45 -1.01 8.96 -12.02
CA GLU A 45 0.34 8.40 -11.88
C GLU A 45 0.57 7.79 -10.50
N MET A 46 0.13 8.46 -9.42
CA MET A 46 0.24 7.93 -8.06
C MET A 46 -0.64 6.70 -7.84
N SER A 47 -1.85 6.67 -8.39
CA SER A 47 -2.77 5.54 -8.28
C SER A 47 -2.35 4.34 -9.13
N GLU A 48 -1.75 4.55 -10.30
CA GLU A 48 -1.25 3.46 -11.16
C GLU A 48 0.09 2.94 -10.65
N ARG A 49 0.88 3.80 -10.00
CA ARG A 49 2.18 3.45 -9.40
C ARG A 49 2.06 3.03 -7.94
N SER A 50 0.85 2.89 -7.40
CA SER A 50 0.64 2.43 -6.02
C SER A 50 1.06 0.96 -5.89
N ASP A 51 2.37 0.82 -5.69
CA ASP A 51 2.97 0.04 -4.63
C ASP A 51 3.12 -1.48 -4.83
N ASP A 52 3.36 -1.93 -6.06
CA ASP A 52 3.88 -3.28 -6.35
C ASP A 52 5.08 -3.63 -5.45
N ALA A 53 5.96 -2.66 -5.19
CA ALA A 53 7.09 -2.83 -4.29
C ALA A 53 6.67 -3.02 -2.81
N LEU A 54 5.58 -2.41 -2.36
CA LEU A 54 5.03 -2.58 -1.02
C LEU A 54 4.28 -3.91 -0.93
N LEU A 55 3.51 -4.28 -1.95
CA LEU A 55 2.85 -5.58 -2.05
C LEU A 55 3.86 -6.72 -2.05
N ALA A 56 4.98 -6.59 -2.78
CA ALA A 56 6.06 -7.57 -2.75
C ALA A 56 6.67 -7.72 -1.34
N LYS A 57 6.86 -6.61 -0.62
CA LYS A 57 7.35 -6.62 0.77
C LYS A 57 6.34 -7.27 1.72
N LEU A 58 5.05 -6.96 1.58
CA LEU A 58 3.98 -7.56 2.38
C LEU A 58 3.89 -9.07 2.13
N ARG A 59 3.93 -9.50 0.87
CA ARG A 59 3.91 -10.93 0.50
C ARG A 59 5.11 -11.68 1.06
N ALA A 60 6.30 -11.08 1.00
CA ALA A 60 7.49 -11.67 1.62
C ALA A 60 7.37 -11.75 3.15
N ALA A 61 6.74 -10.77 3.80
CA ALA A 61 6.48 -10.79 5.24
C ALA A 61 5.46 -11.88 5.60
N GLU A 62 4.38 -12.01 4.84
CA GLU A 62 3.35 -13.05 5.00
C GLU A 62 3.95 -14.45 4.94
N MET A 63 4.78 -14.74 3.92
CA MET A 63 5.41 -16.06 3.77
C MET A 63 6.33 -16.39 4.94
N LYS A 64 7.11 -15.40 5.41
CA LYS A 64 8.02 -15.59 6.56
C LYS A 64 7.24 -15.83 7.85
N MET A 65 6.19 -15.04 8.11
CA MET A 65 5.39 -15.18 9.31
C MET A 65 4.57 -16.49 9.29
N GLY A 66 4.05 -16.89 8.13
CA GLY A 66 3.35 -18.17 7.95
C GLY A 66 4.25 -19.38 8.23
N LEU A 67 5.51 -19.33 7.80
CA LEU A 67 6.49 -20.36 8.12
C LEU A 67 6.78 -20.41 9.62
N VAL A 68 7.03 -19.26 10.24
CA VAL A 68 7.26 -19.16 11.70
C VAL A 68 6.07 -19.71 12.48
N HIS A 69 4.84 -19.34 12.11
CA HIS A 69 3.62 -19.83 12.73
C HIS A 69 3.49 -21.35 12.62
N THR A 70 3.75 -21.91 11.44
CA THR A 70 3.63 -23.35 11.21
C THR A 70 4.68 -24.13 12.01
N LEU A 71 5.93 -23.69 11.97
CA LEU A 71 7.02 -24.32 12.73
C LEU A 71 6.78 -24.21 14.24
N PHE A 72 6.29 -23.05 14.71
CA PHE A 72 5.93 -22.86 16.10
C PHE A 72 4.84 -23.85 16.53
N LYS A 73 3.75 -23.96 15.78
CA LYS A 73 2.68 -24.92 16.07
C LYS A 73 3.19 -26.37 16.09
N ALA A 74 4.00 -26.75 15.10
CA ALA A 74 4.59 -28.09 15.05
C ALA A 74 5.49 -28.35 16.28
N SER A 75 6.28 -27.36 16.71
CA SER A 75 7.14 -27.48 17.88
C SER A 75 6.36 -27.68 19.18
N VAL A 76 5.25 -26.95 19.35
CA VAL A 76 4.37 -27.09 20.52
C VAL A 76 3.68 -28.45 20.52
N TRP A 77 3.15 -28.88 19.37
CA TRP A 77 2.55 -30.21 19.23
C TRP A 77 3.54 -31.32 19.54
N ALA A 78 4.78 -31.22 19.06
CA ALA A 78 5.82 -32.22 19.34
C ALA A 78 6.16 -32.32 20.83
N VAL A 79 6.07 -31.23 21.60
CA VAL A 79 6.27 -31.26 23.06
C VAL A 79 5.08 -31.88 23.77
N LEU A 80 3.85 -31.51 23.40
CA LEU A 80 2.64 -32.06 24.00
C LEU A 80 2.54 -33.57 23.80
N VAL A 81 2.80 -34.06 22.59
CA VAL A 81 2.78 -35.50 22.28
C VAL A 81 3.82 -36.26 23.11
N LYS A 82 5.05 -35.72 23.25
CA LYS A 82 6.07 -36.35 24.09
C LYS A 82 5.66 -36.45 25.57
N GLN A 83 4.97 -35.43 26.09
CA GLN A 83 4.46 -35.45 27.46
C GLN A 83 3.33 -36.46 27.64
N GLU A 84 2.43 -36.59 26.66
CA GLU A 84 1.39 -37.63 26.65
C GLU A 84 2.00 -39.04 26.58
N GLU A 85 3.05 -39.24 25.78
CA GLU A 85 3.77 -40.52 25.68
C GLU A 85 4.50 -40.88 26.98
N GLU A 86 5.17 -39.92 27.63
CA GLU A 86 5.82 -40.13 28.94
C GLU A 86 4.78 -40.45 30.03
N PHE A 87 3.64 -39.74 30.04
CA PHE A 87 2.57 -39.98 31.01
C PHE A 87 1.87 -41.34 30.80
N ASN A 88 1.58 -41.72 29.56
CA ASN A 88 0.96 -43.03 29.26
C ASN A 88 1.96 -44.20 29.31
N GLY A 89 3.25 -43.94 29.15
CA GLY A 89 4.31 -44.95 29.23
C GLY A 89 4.54 -45.49 30.64
N GLU A 90 4.16 -44.73 31.67
CA GLU A 90 4.28 -45.14 33.08
C GLU A 90 3.12 -46.04 33.56
N GLU A 91 2.00 -46.12 32.84
CA GLU A 91 0.85 -46.97 33.22
C GLU A 91 0.90 -48.41 32.66
N GLY A 92 1.88 -48.74 31.80
CA GLY A 92 1.96 -50.03 31.10
C GLY A 92 2.73 -51.17 31.79
N GLU A 93 3.49 -50.89 32.86
CA GLU A 93 4.46 -51.84 33.43
C GLU A 93 4.17 -52.25 34.88
N THR A 94 2.91 -52.59 35.17
CA THR A 94 2.54 -53.34 36.39
C THR A 94 1.56 -54.47 36.11
N THR A 95 1.87 -55.36 35.16
CA THR A 95 1.14 -56.64 35.03
C THR A 95 1.95 -57.77 35.65
N PHE A 96 1.53 -58.11 36.86
CA PHE A 96 1.76 -59.33 37.64
C PHE A 96 2.07 -60.58 36.80
N GLN A 97 3.17 -61.27 37.11
CA GLN A 97 3.43 -62.66 36.72
C GLN A 97 3.59 -63.52 37.99
N PRO A 98 3.10 -64.78 37.97
CA PRO A 98 2.59 -65.53 39.14
C PRO A 98 3.65 -65.99 40.15
#